data_AF-A0A1A8NAI1-F1
#
_entry.id   AF-A0A1A8NAI1-F1
#
_cell.length_a   1.000
_cell.length_b   1.000
_cell.length_c   1.000
_cell.angle_alpha   90.00
_cell.angle_beta   90.00
_cell.angle_gamma   90.00
#
_symmetry.space_group_name_H-M   'P 1'
#
loop_
_entity.id
_entity.type
_entity.pdbx_description
1 polymer ?
#
loop_
_entity_poly.entity_id
_entity_poly.type
_entity_poly.pdbx_seq_one_letter_code
_entity_poly.pdbx_strand_id
1 'polypeptide(L)'
;VFEVDILGEGRSALARVNDELGLAFDSWDLDYYTSMFQRIKRNPTSVECFDLAQSNSEHSRHWFFRGRMVIDGQEQQETLFSLIMDTQRHSNQNNVIKFCDNSSGIRGTELECIYSKDPSQASPYETRRSLRHVIFTAETHNFPTGVAPFSGATTGTGGRIRDVQSAGRGGHVIAGTAGYCFGNLHIPGYKLPWESDGEGWEYPSSFAPPLQVAIEASDGASDYGNKFGEPVLAGFARSFGMRLANGERREWIKPIMFSGGLGSIEDEHVKKEEAEPGMEVVKIGGPVYRIGVGGGAASSVQVQGDNCSSRDLGAVQRGDAEMEQKMNRALRACLERSDGNPICSIHDQGAGGNGNVLKELSEPAGAVIYCNRFKKG
;
A
#
# COMPACT_ATOMS: atom_id res chain seq x y z
N VAL A 1 12.32 4.44 23.30
CA VAL A 1 12.17 2.97 23.27
C VAL A 1 12.13 2.52 24.72
N PHE A 2 11.11 1.77 25.11
CA PHE A 2 11.00 1.11 26.41
C PHE A 2 10.76 -0.39 26.22
N GLU A 3 11.02 -1.18 27.25
CA GLU A 3 10.74 -2.62 27.31
C GLU A 3 9.37 -2.88 27.94
N VAL A 4 8.67 -3.90 27.45
CA VAL A 4 7.38 -4.36 27.98
C VAL A 4 7.64 -5.57 28.87
N ASP A 5 7.33 -5.48 30.16
CA ASP A 5 7.70 -6.51 31.14
C ASP A 5 6.81 -7.76 31.10
N ILE A 6 6.92 -8.53 30.01
CA ILE A 6 6.21 -9.79 29.81
C ILE A 6 6.74 -10.89 30.74
N LEU A 7 8.03 -10.86 31.11
CA LEU A 7 8.62 -11.86 32.00
C LEU A 7 8.16 -11.68 33.45
N GLY A 8 8.02 -10.44 33.93
CA GLY A 8 7.54 -10.14 35.28
C GLY A 8 6.01 -10.11 35.42
N GLU A 9 5.31 -9.45 34.49
CA GLU A 9 3.88 -9.18 34.59
C GLU A 9 3.01 -10.01 33.62
N GLY A 10 3.65 -10.80 32.76
CA GLY A 10 2.95 -11.68 31.81
C GLY A 10 2.11 -10.92 30.79
N ARG A 11 1.01 -11.55 30.39
CA ARG A 11 0.03 -11.03 29.41
C ARG A 11 -0.48 -9.62 29.75
N SER A 12 -0.56 -9.28 31.03
CA SER A 12 -1.12 -8.00 31.48
C SER A 12 -0.27 -6.80 31.04
N ALA A 13 1.06 -6.92 31.02
CA ALA A 13 1.93 -5.87 30.52
C ALA A 13 1.72 -5.63 29.01
N LEU A 14 1.58 -6.69 28.23
CA LEU A 14 1.33 -6.57 26.80
C LEU A 14 -0.06 -5.98 26.51
N ALA A 15 -1.08 -6.35 27.28
CA ALA A 15 -2.43 -5.79 27.15
C ALA A 15 -2.44 -4.27 27.43
N ARG A 16 -1.75 -3.79 28.48
CA ARG A 16 -1.63 -2.35 28.73
C ARG A 16 -0.98 -1.62 27.56
N VAL A 17 0.14 -2.15 27.05
CA VAL A 17 0.86 -1.54 25.92
C VAL A 17 0.04 -1.58 24.63
N ASN A 18 -0.75 -2.64 24.42
CA ASN A 18 -1.70 -2.73 23.32
C ASN A 18 -2.68 -1.56 23.32
N ASP A 19 -3.26 -1.26 24.49
CA ASP A 19 -4.25 -0.20 24.63
C ASP A 19 -3.60 1.19 24.53
N GLU A 20 -2.47 1.40 25.20
CA GLU A 20 -1.72 2.66 25.20
C GLU A 20 -1.20 3.05 23.81
N LEU A 21 -0.66 2.08 23.06
CA LEU A 21 -0.09 2.33 21.73
C LEU A 21 -1.08 2.10 20.59
N GLY A 22 -2.27 1.57 20.88
CA GLY A 22 -3.27 1.23 19.87
C GLY A 22 -2.80 0.16 18.89
N LEU A 23 -2.22 -0.93 19.41
CA LEU A 23 -1.65 -2.01 18.59
C LEU A 23 -2.73 -2.90 17.93
N ALA A 24 -3.96 -2.86 18.44
CA ALA A 24 -5.10 -3.62 17.92
C ALA A 24 -4.88 -5.14 17.92
N PHE A 25 -4.09 -5.66 18.86
CA PHE A 25 -3.98 -7.09 19.12
C PHE A 25 -5.28 -7.63 19.69
N ASP A 26 -5.73 -8.76 19.14
CA ASP A 26 -6.83 -9.50 19.71
C ASP A 26 -6.37 -10.39 20.90
N SER A 27 -7.30 -11.16 21.48
CA SER A 27 -6.94 -12.03 22.60
C SER A 27 -5.89 -13.09 22.23
N TRP A 28 -5.93 -13.59 21.00
CA TRP A 28 -5.03 -14.63 20.51
C TRP A 28 -3.63 -14.07 20.29
N ASP A 29 -3.52 -12.88 19.68
CA ASP A 29 -2.26 -12.17 19.49
C ASP A 29 -1.55 -11.95 20.84
N LEU A 30 -2.29 -11.48 21.84
CA LEU A 30 -1.75 -11.25 23.19
C LEU A 30 -1.20 -12.53 23.79
N ASP A 31 -1.91 -13.66 23.66
CA ASP A 31 -1.48 -14.96 24.18
C ASP A 31 -0.26 -15.49 23.41
N TYR A 32 -0.29 -15.39 22.08
CA TYR A 32 0.78 -15.86 21.19
C TYR A 32 2.09 -15.12 21.46
N TYR A 33 2.07 -13.78 21.42
CA TYR A 33 3.28 -12.99 21.60
C TYR A 33 3.81 -13.07 23.04
N THR A 34 2.94 -13.09 24.05
CA THR A 34 3.34 -13.35 25.44
C THR A 34 4.11 -14.67 25.54
N SER A 35 3.55 -15.75 25.01
CA SER A 35 4.15 -17.09 25.05
C SER A 35 5.47 -17.13 24.26
N MET A 36 5.52 -16.46 23.11
CA MET A 36 6.72 -16.38 22.28
C MET A 36 7.87 -15.71 23.03
N PHE A 37 7.65 -14.52 23.60
CA PHE A 37 8.67 -13.75 24.34
C PHE A 37 9.14 -14.46 25.62
N GLN A 38 8.23 -15.16 26.31
CA GLN A 38 8.58 -16.03 27.44
C GLN A 38 9.49 -17.20 27.02
N ARG A 39 9.21 -17.84 25.88
CA ARG A 39 10.02 -18.94 25.35
C ARG A 39 11.44 -18.49 24.96
N ILE A 40 11.58 -17.32 24.36
CA ILE A 40 12.89 -16.74 24.02
C ILE A 40 13.57 -16.01 25.20
N LYS A 41 12.91 -15.99 26.37
CA LYS A 41 13.43 -15.47 27.65
C LYS A 41 13.92 -14.02 27.58
N ARG A 42 13.19 -13.16 26.87
CA ARG A 42 13.44 -11.71 26.87
C ARG A 42 12.14 -10.92 26.77
N ASN A 43 12.16 -9.71 27.33
CA ASN A 43 11.09 -8.74 27.13
C ASN A 43 11.18 -8.15 25.71
N PRO A 44 10.04 -7.92 25.03
CA PRO A 44 10.03 -7.13 23.82
C PRO A 44 10.22 -5.64 24.11
N THR A 45 10.77 -4.93 23.15
CA THR A 45 10.70 -3.48 23.13
C THR A 45 9.38 -3.01 22.53
N SER A 46 8.95 -1.81 22.93
CA SER A 46 7.87 -1.04 22.28
C SER A 46 7.95 -0.99 20.75
N VAL A 47 9.16 -0.97 20.18
CA VAL A 47 9.36 -0.98 18.72
C VAL A 47 9.03 -2.33 18.12
N GLU A 48 9.44 -3.43 18.77
CA GLU A 48 9.10 -4.79 18.32
C GLU A 48 7.59 -5.06 18.43
N CYS A 49 6.94 -4.62 19.52
CA CYS A 49 5.49 -4.72 19.63
C CYS A 49 4.77 -3.97 18.51
N PHE A 50 5.24 -2.77 18.17
CA PHE A 50 4.66 -1.98 17.08
C PHE A 50 4.88 -2.63 15.71
N ASP A 51 6.08 -3.15 15.47
CA ASP A 51 6.41 -3.87 14.23
C ASP A 51 5.54 -5.12 14.05
N LEU A 52 5.38 -5.92 15.11
CA LEU A 52 4.50 -7.09 15.13
C LEU A 52 3.05 -6.72 14.85
N ALA A 53 2.54 -5.65 15.47
CA ALA A 53 1.19 -5.15 15.26
C ALA A 53 0.91 -4.74 13.81
N GLN A 54 1.83 -4.03 13.17
CA GLN A 54 1.67 -3.66 11.76
C GLN A 54 1.74 -4.89 10.87
N SER A 55 2.71 -5.78 11.12
CA SER A 55 2.95 -6.97 10.30
C SER A 55 1.82 -8.00 10.39
N ASN A 56 1.12 -8.06 11.52
CA ASN A 56 0.03 -9.02 11.74
C ASN A 56 -1.38 -8.46 11.45
N SER A 57 -1.47 -7.18 11.10
CA SER A 57 -2.74 -6.52 10.80
C SER A 57 -3.47 -7.16 9.62
N GLU A 58 -4.81 -7.01 9.58
CA GLU A 58 -5.63 -7.48 8.45
C GLU A 58 -5.13 -6.91 7.12
N HIS A 59 -4.76 -5.63 7.11
CA HIS A 59 -4.22 -4.95 5.93
C HIS A 59 -2.94 -5.61 5.38
N SER A 60 -2.09 -6.18 6.23
CA SER A 60 -0.85 -6.82 5.80
C SER A 60 -1.01 -8.32 5.52
N ARG A 61 -1.75 -9.04 6.37
CA ARG A 61 -1.84 -10.51 6.30
C ARG A 61 -3.02 -11.03 5.49
N HIS A 62 -4.03 -10.20 5.25
CA HIS A 62 -5.24 -10.56 4.52
C HIS A 62 -5.94 -11.79 5.14
N TRP A 63 -6.15 -11.78 6.47
CA TRP A 63 -6.73 -12.92 7.17
C TRP A 63 -8.15 -13.21 6.68
N PHE A 64 -8.92 -12.20 6.31
CA PHE A 64 -10.26 -12.40 5.75
C PHE A 64 -10.22 -13.22 4.45
N PHE A 65 -9.26 -12.93 3.56
CA PHE A 65 -9.13 -13.64 2.29
C PHE A 65 -8.58 -15.06 2.43
N ARG A 66 -7.78 -15.31 3.47
CA ARG A 66 -7.16 -16.61 3.79
C ARG A 66 -7.96 -17.42 4.80
N GLY A 67 -9.00 -16.84 5.39
CA GLY A 67 -9.79 -17.43 6.44
C GLY A 67 -10.61 -18.61 5.96
N ARG A 68 -10.90 -19.53 6.88
CA ARG A 68 -11.84 -20.62 6.65
C ARG A 68 -13.25 -20.04 6.59
N MET A 69 -14.03 -20.45 5.58
CA MET A 69 -15.40 -19.99 5.40
C MET A 69 -16.40 -21.06 5.82
N VAL A 70 -17.44 -20.66 6.55
CA VAL A 70 -18.60 -21.48 6.87
C VAL A 70 -19.85 -20.74 6.39
N ILE A 71 -20.51 -21.27 5.36
CA ILE A 71 -21.72 -20.66 4.76
C ILE A 71 -22.88 -21.58 5.08
N ASP A 72 -23.92 -21.03 5.72
CA ASP A 72 -25.12 -21.78 6.14
C ASP A 72 -24.81 -23.07 6.93
N GLY A 73 -23.78 -23.00 7.78
CA GLY A 73 -23.32 -24.12 8.61
C GLY A 73 -22.43 -25.14 7.90
N GLN A 74 -22.09 -24.94 6.62
CA GLN A 74 -21.21 -25.81 5.85
C GLN A 74 -19.83 -25.19 5.65
N GLU A 75 -18.79 -25.90 6.10
CA GLU A 75 -17.39 -25.51 5.85
C GLU A 75 -17.06 -25.65 4.36
N GLN A 76 -16.51 -24.57 3.79
CA GLN A 76 -16.07 -24.51 2.40
C GLN A 76 -14.63 -25.02 2.30
N GLN A 77 -14.29 -25.74 1.23
CA GLN A 77 -12.94 -26.28 1.06
C GLN A 77 -11.94 -25.18 0.68
N GLU A 78 -12.40 -24.21 -0.09
CA GLU A 78 -11.62 -23.12 -0.63
C GLU A 78 -11.75 -21.86 0.22
N THR A 79 -10.65 -21.13 0.33
CA THR A 79 -10.61 -19.74 0.80
C THR A 79 -10.93 -18.77 -0.36
N LEU A 80 -11.30 -17.53 -0.06
CA LEU A 80 -11.46 -16.50 -1.09
C LEU A 80 -10.19 -16.32 -1.94
N PHE A 81 -9.02 -16.36 -1.31
CA PHE A 81 -7.74 -16.23 -2.00
C PHE A 81 -7.48 -17.42 -2.94
N SER A 82 -7.78 -18.65 -2.50
CA SER A 82 -7.64 -19.82 -3.38
C SER A 82 -8.62 -19.81 -4.55
N LEU A 83 -9.83 -19.29 -4.37
CA LEU A 83 -10.78 -19.10 -5.49
C LEU A 83 -10.22 -18.12 -6.54
N ILE A 84 -9.56 -17.05 -6.11
CA ILE A 84 -8.88 -16.11 -7.02
C ILE A 84 -7.72 -16.81 -7.75
N MET A 85 -6.88 -17.56 -7.03
CA MET A 85 -5.77 -18.30 -7.64
C MET A 85 -6.25 -19.38 -8.62
N ASP A 86 -7.41 -20.00 -8.38
CA ASP A 86 -7.96 -21.06 -9.23
C ASP A 86 -8.32 -20.57 -10.64
N THR A 87 -8.62 -19.27 -10.79
CA THR A 87 -8.81 -18.63 -12.12
C THR A 87 -7.63 -18.86 -13.07
N GLN A 88 -6.43 -19.13 -12.55
CA GLN A 88 -5.23 -19.45 -13.33
C GLN A 88 -5.32 -20.76 -14.08
N ARG A 89 -6.16 -21.70 -13.64
CA ARG A 89 -6.39 -22.98 -14.32
C ARG A 89 -7.26 -22.83 -15.57
N HIS A 90 -8.00 -21.72 -15.66
CA HIS A 90 -9.02 -21.49 -16.68
C HIS A 90 -8.76 -20.25 -17.55
N SER A 91 -7.65 -19.54 -17.31
CA SER A 91 -7.24 -18.35 -18.07
C SER A 91 -6.09 -18.65 -19.04
N ASN A 92 -5.85 -17.71 -19.96
CA ASN A 92 -4.74 -17.82 -20.92
C ASN A 92 -3.38 -17.96 -20.20
N GLN A 93 -2.53 -18.85 -20.70
CA GLN A 93 -1.19 -19.07 -20.14
C GLN A 93 -0.19 -18.00 -20.61
N ASN A 94 -0.39 -16.76 -20.22
CA ASN A 94 0.48 -15.63 -20.59
C ASN A 94 1.05 -14.86 -19.39
N ASN A 95 0.81 -15.29 -18.15
CA ASN A 95 1.34 -14.61 -16.97
C ASN A 95 2.86 -14.81 -16.86
N VAL A 96 3.57 -13.71 -16.62
CA VAL A 96 5.02 -13.67 -16.35
C VAL A 96 5.31 -13.37 -14.88
N ILE A 97 4.41 -12.63 -14.20
CA ILE A 97 4.43 -12.37 -12.76
C ILE A 97 3.02 -12.58 -12.20
N LYS A 98 2.89 -13.40 -11.16
CA LYS A 98 1.61 -13.66 -10.47
C LYS A 98 1.83 -14.13 -9.03
N PHE A 99 1.12 -13.52 -8.08
CA PHE A 99 1.06 -13.91 -6.66
C PHE A 99 2.43 -14.03 -5.95
N CYS A 100 3.47 -13.38 -6.47
CA CYS A 100 4.83 -13.44 -5.95
C CYS A 100 5.55 -12.08 -5.94
N ASP A 101 4.83 -10.99 -6.24
CA ASP A 101 5.36 -9.63 -6.33
C ASP A 101 4.23 -8.62 -6.10
N ASN A 102 4.57 -7.34 -5.96
CA ASN A 102 3.63 -6.22 -5.74
C ASN A 102 2.86 -5.83 -7.00
N SER A 103 3.21 -6.43 -8.14
CA SER A 103 2.53 -6.27 -9.41
C SER A 103 2.25 -7.62 -10.04
N SER A 104 1.29 -7.64 -10.96
CA SER A 104 1.10 -8.73 -11.91
C SER A 104 1.74 -8.38 -13.25
N GLY A 105 1.98 -9.38 -14.09
CA GLY A 105 2.51 -9.16 -15.43
C GLY A 105 2.08 -10.22 -16.43
N ILE A 106 1.84 -9.78 -17.67
CA ILE A 106 1.57 -10.63 -18.82
C ILE A 106 2.65 -10.49 -19.88
N ARG A 107 2.87 -11.56 -20.64
CA ARG A 107 3.81 -11.59 -21.75
C ARG A 107 3.48 -10.47 -22.75
N GLY A 108 4.46 -9.63 -22.99
CA GLY A 108 4.41 -8.62 -24.05
C GLY A 108 5.13 -9.08 -25.31
N THR A 109 5.86 -8.18 -25.96
CA THR A 109 6.48 -8.42 -27.27
C THR A 109 7.87 -7.78 -27.36
N GLU A 110 8.67 -8.22 -28.32
CA GLU A 110 9.88 -7.51 -28.71
C GLU A 110 9.51 -6.15 -29.30
N LEU A 111 10.17 -5.10 -28.82
CA LEU A 111 9.95 -3.72 -29.22
C LEU A 111 11.30 -3.05 -29.49
N GLU A 112 11.27 -2.06 -30.38
CA GLU A 112 12.37 -1.15 -30.59
C GLU A 112 12.28 0.00 -29.56
N CYS A 113 13.21 0.04 -28.61
CA CYS A 113 13.20 0.93 -27.46
C CYS A 113 14.38 1.90 -27.50
N ILE A 114 14.19 3.11 -26.96
CA ILE A 114 15.18 4.18 -26.95
C ILE A 114 15.83 4.24 -25.57
N TYR A 115 17.15 4.11 -25.52
CA TYR A 115 17.96 4.07 -24.28
C TYR A 115 19.06 5.12 -24.32
N SER A 116 19.40 5.66 -23.15
CA SER A 116 20.61 6.47 -23.01
C SER A 116 21.83 5.58 -23.23
N LYS A 117 22.81 6.02 -24.04
CA LYS A 117 24.05 5.23 -24.23
C LYS A 117 24.83 5.08 -22.92
N ASP A 118 24.83 6.14 -22.12
CA ASP A 118 25.35 6.16 -20.76
C ASP A 118 24.36 6.93 -19.87
N PRO A 119 23.61 6.26 -18.96
CA PRO A 119 22.65 6.93 -18.10
C PRO A 119 23.28 7.71 -16.94
N SER A 120 24.60 7.61 -16.73
CA SER A 120 25.29 8.31 -15.63
C SER A 120 25.70 9.76 -15.98
N GLN A 121 25.64 10.12 -17.27
CA GLN A 121 26.03 11.44 -17.77
C GLN A 121 25.18 11.84 -18.98
N ALA A 122 25.36 13.08 -19.47
CA ALA A 122 24.73 13.51 -20.71
C ALA A 122 25.29 12.66 -21.87
N SER A 123 24.43 11.89 -22.54
CA SER A 123 24.82 11.00 -23.62
C SER A 123 23.73 10.93 -24.71
N PRO A 124 24.09 10.58 -25.95
CA PRO A 124 23.10 10.40 -27.00
C PRO A 124 22.23 9.18 -26.71
N TYR A 125 21.00 9.23 -27.23
CA TYR A 125 20.14 8.07 -27.25
C TYR A 125 20.56 7.09 -28.35
N GLU A 126 20.39 5.81 -28.07
CA GLU A 126 20.48 4.74 -29.06
C GLU A 126 19.27 3.83 -28.96
N THR A 127 19.05 3.12 -30.06
CA THR A 127 17.90 2.25 -30.19
C THR A 127 18.32 0.80 -30.03
N ARG A 128 17.61 0.06 -29.19
CA ARG A 128 17.87 -1.37 -28.92
C ARG A 128 16.56 -2.14 -28.98
N ARG A 129 16.62 -3.40 -29.43
CA ARG A 129 15.48 -4.32 -29.30
C ARG A 129 15.45 -4.90 -27.89
N SER A 130 14.29 -4.87 -27.25
CA SER A 130 14.09 -5.47 -25.93
C SER A 130 12.73 -6.17 -25.89
N LEU A 131 12.70 -7.39 -25.33
CA LEU A 131 11.45 -8.07 -25.00
C LEU A 131 10.89 -7.45 -23.73
N ARG A 132 9.81 -6.69 -23.89
CA ARG A 132 9.13 -6.04 -22.77
C ARG A 132 7.78 -6.66 -22.50
N HIS A 133 7.50 -6.90 -21.24
CA HIS A 133 6.23 -7.39 -20.74
C HIS A 133 5.38 -6.25 -20.18
N VAL A 134 4.08 -6.47 -20.10
CA VAL A 134 3.13 -5.50 -19.57
C VAL A 134 2.87 -5.87 -18.11
N ILE A 135 3.07 -4.92 -17.20
CA ILE A 135 2.77 -5.08 -15.78
C ILE A 135 1.60 -4.21 -15.37
N PHE A 136 0.80 -4.70 -14.44
CA PHE A 136 -0.32 -3.98 -13.88
C PHE A 136 -0.48 -4.26 -12.39
N THR A 137 -0.70 -3.19 -11.64
CA THR A 137 -1.06 -3.23 -10.22
C THR A 137 -2.17 -2.23 -9.93
N ALA A 138 -2.93 -2.50 -8.88
CA ALA A 138 -3.99 -1.63 -8.43
C ALA A 138 -4.16 -1.72 -6.93
N GLU A 139 -4.39 -0.56 -6.32
CA GLU A 139 -4.51 -0.38 -4.88
C GLU A 139 -5.70 0.51 -4.53
N THR A 140 -6.03 0.58 -3.24
CA THR A 140 -6.98 1.55 -2.73
C THR A 140 -6.44 2.30 -1.53
N HIS A 141 -6.81 3.56 -1.38
CA HIS A 141 -6.33 4.43 -0.30
C HIS A 141 -7.49 5.07 0.48
N ASN A 142 -8.48 4.25 0.80
CA ASN A 142 -9.84 4.64 1.23
C ASN A 142 -9.88 5.44 2.52
N PHE A 143 -9.30 4.90 3.60
CA PHE A 143 -9.41 5.53 4.92
C PHE A 143 -8.70 6.89 4.99
N PRO A 144 -7.43 7.03 4.56
CA PRO A 144 -6.76 8.33 4.59
C PRO A 144 -7.41 9.34 3.65
N THR A 145 -7.97 8.90 2.52
CA THR A 145 -8.73 9.80 1.62
C THR A 145 -10.05 10.25 2.27
N GLY A 146 -10.65 9.42 3.11
CA GLY A 146 -11.80 9.83 3.91
C GLY A 146 -11.48 10.95 4.91
N VAL A 147 -10.28 10.94 5.51
CA VAL A 147 -9.86 11.92 6.52
C VAL A 147 -9.28 13.20 5.89
N ALA A 148 -8.35 13.05 4.95
CA ALA A 148 -7.66 14.15 4.27
C ALA A 148 -7.59 13.83 2.77
N PRO A 149 -8.62 14.17 1.98
CA PRO A 149 -8.80 13.58 0.64
C PRO A 149 -7.64 13.86 -0.33
N PHE A 150 -7.16 15.10 -0.39
CA PHE A 150 -6.01 15.44 -1.23
C PHE A 150 -4.78 14.61 -0.88
N SER A 151 -4.37 14.64 0.39
CA SER A 151 -3.21 13.88 0.88
C SER A 151 -3.36 12.38 0.69
N GLY A 152 -4.52 11.81 1.01
CA GLY A 152 -4.79 10.38 0.84
C GLY A 152 -4.69 9.94 -0.62
N ALA A 153 -5.24 10.72 -1.54
CA ALA A 153 -5.17 10.43 -2.97
C ALA A 153 -3.76 10.58 -3.55
N THR A 154 -3.00 11.58 -3.09
CA THR A 154 -1.59 11.74 -3.52
C THR A 154 -0.75 10.52 -3.15
N THR A 155 -0.85 10.03 -1.91
CA THR A 155 -0.05 8.88 -1.47
C THR A 155 -0.57 7.55 -1.97
N GLY A 156 -1.88 7.43 -2.25
CA GLY A 156 -2.42 6.28 -2.97
C GLY A 156 -1.95 6.20 -4.42
N THR A 157 -1.73 7.35 -5.06
CA THR A 157 -1.12 7.41 -6.39
C THR A 157 0.36 7.05 -6.32
N GLY A 158 1.12 7.65 -5.39
CA GLY A 158 2.55 7.38 -5.23
C GLY A 158 2.88 5.96 -4.78
N GLY A 159 2.11 5.37 -3.84
CA GLY A 159 2.30 3.96 -3.44
C GLY A 159 2.24 3.03 -4.63
N ARG A 160 1.14 3.14 -5.36
CA ARG A 160 0.90 2.38 -6.58
C ARG A 160 1.96 2.61 -7.67
N ILE A 161 2.46 3.84 -7.88
CA ILE A 161 3.59 4.09 -8.80
C ILE A 161 4.82 3.30 -8.35
N ARG A 162 5.14 3.30 -7.05
CA ARG A 162 6.27 2.52 -6.51
C ARG A 162 6.11 1.02 -6.68
N ASP A 163 4.89 0.47 -6.65
CA ASP A 163 4.66 -0.94 -6.93
C ASP A 163 4.96 -1.31 -8.39
N VAL A 164 4.60 -0.43 -9.33
CA VAL A 164 4.99 -0.60 -10.73
C VAL A 164 6.51 -0.56 -10.87
N GLN A 165 7.17 0.35 -10.15
CA GLN A 165 8.63 0.50 -10.18
C GLN A 165 9.35 -0.66 -9.49
N SER A 166 8.76 -1.29 -8.48
CA SER A 166 9.38 -2.36 -7.67
C SER A 166 9.05 -3.77 -8.16
N ALA A 167 8.32 -3.91 -9.26
CA ALA A 167 8.09 -5.19 -9.91
C ALA A 167 9.41 -5.81 -10.40
N GLY A 168 9.65 -7.07 -10.05
CA GLY A 168 10.89 -7.77 -10.37
C GLY A 168 12.12 -7.01 -9.86
N ARG A 169 13.10 -6.82 -10.74
CA ARG A 169 14.32 -6.04 -10.47
C ARG A 169 14.20 -4.57 -10.91
N GLY A 170 12.98 -4.15 -11.23
CA GLY A 170 12.60 -2.77 -11.54
C GLY A 170 11.75 -2.65 -12.80
N GLY A 171 10.68 -1.87 -12.71
CA GLY A 171 9.73 -1.61 -13.79
C GLY A 171 9.70 -0.15 -14.26
N HIS A 172 9.17 0.06 -15.47
CA HIS A 172 8.93 1.38 -16.05
C HIS A 172 7.45 1.74 -15.95
N VAL A 173 7.16 2.90 -15.39
CA VAL A 173 5.80 3.46 -15.31
C VAL A 173 5.37 3.96 -16.68
N ILE A 174 4.14 3.64 -17.11
CA ILE A 174 3.58 4.06 -18.39
C ILE A 174 2.37 4.98 -18.19
N ALA A 175 1.37 4.53 -17.43
CA ALA A 175 0.11 5.24 -17.28
C ALA A 175 -0.64 4.83 -16.02
N GLY A 176 -1.44 5.75 -15.49
CA GLY A 176 -2.32 5.52 -14.34
C GLY A 176 -3.80 5.44 -14.72
N THR A 177 -4.59 4.92 -13.78
CA THR A 177 -6.05 5.04 -13.73
C THR A 177 -6.46 5.44 -12.32
N ALA A 178 -7.51 6.26 -12.19
CA ALA A 178 -7.99 6.71 -10.89
C ALA A 178 -9.52 6.55 -10.79
N GLY A 179 -9.99 6.08 -9.63
CA GLY A 179 -11.40 5.79 -9.39
C GLY A 179 -11.88 6.33 -8.06
N TYR A 180 -13.09 6.90 -8.04
CA TYR A 180 -13.66 7.52 -6.84
C TYR A 180 -15.08 7.03 -6.60
N CYS A 181 -15.37 6.55 -5.40
CA CYS A 181 -16.74 6.39 -4.93
C CYS A 181 -16.96 7.20 -3.66
N PHE A 182 -18.05 7.95 -3.62
CA PHE A 182 -18.38 8.88 -2.54
C PHE A 182 -19.90 8.96 -2.33
N GLY A 183 -20.30 9.48 -1.17
CA GLY A 183 -21.70 9.68 -0.84
C GLY A 183 -22.41 10.75 -1.67
N ASN A 184 -23.62 11.14 -1.25
CA ASN A 184 -24.38 12.21 -1.88
C ASN A 184 -23.59 13.54 -1.81
N LEU A 185 -23.50 14.23 -2.93
CA LEU A 185 -22.61 15.39 -3.09
C LEU A 185 -23.18 16.63 -2.41
N HIS A 186 -24.50 16.82 -2.44
CA HIS A 186 -25.15 18.00 -1.86
C HIS A 186 -24.50 19.31 -2.33
N ILE A 187 -24.31 19.45 -3.64
CA ILE A 187 -23.64 20.61 -4.24
C ILE A 187 -24.39 21.90 -3.87
N PRO A 188 -23.73 22.91 -3.28
CA PRO A 188 -24.37 24.18 -2.93
C PRO A 188 -25.04 24.84 -4.15
N GLY A 189 -26.33 25.14 -4.02
CA GLY A 189 -27.13 25.74 -5.10
C GLY A 189 -27.57 24.76 -6.20
N TYR A 190 -27.23 23.47 -6.10
CA TYR A 190 -27.59 22.45 -7.09
C TYR A 190 -28.16 21.20 -6.39
N LYS A 191 -29.36 21.33 -5.83
CA LYS A 191 -30.02 20.26 -5.08
C LYS A 191 -30.63 19.23 -6.04
N LEU A 192 -30.31 17.96 -5.84
CA LEU A 192 -30.88 16.85 -6.60
C LEU A 192 -31.99 16.15 -5.79
N PRO A 193 -33.09 15.71 -6.42
CA PRO A 193 -34.26 15.19 -5.69
C PRO A 193 -34.03 13.83 -5.01
N TRP A 194 -32.97 13.11 -5.37
CA TRP A 194 -32.59 11.83 -4.75
C TRP A 194 -31.59 11.98 -3.60
N GLU A 195 -31.02 13.17 -3.39
CA GLU A 195 -30.07 13.41 -2.30
C GLU A 195 -30.84 13.68 -1.01
N SER A 196 -30.82 12.70 -0.11
CA SER A 196 -31.51 12.76 1.18
C SER A 196 -30.69 13.53 2.20
N ASP A 197 -31.34 14.38 3.01
CA ASP A 197 -30.75 15.17 4.08
C ASP A 197 -31.52 14.99 5.41
N GLY A 198 -31.00 15.55 6.51
CA GLY A 198 -31.66 15.56 7.83
C GLY A 198 -31.21 14.44 8.79
N GLU A 199 -32.09 14.09 9.73
CA GLU A 199 -31.78 13.16 10.83
C GLU A 199 -31.43 11.75 10.32
N GLY A 200 -30.27 11.24 10.75
CA GLY A 200 -29.71 9.97 10.30
C GLY A 200 -28.95 10.04 8.98
N TRP A 201 -28.72 11.25 8.46
CA TRP A 201 -27.85 11.54 7.30
C TRP A 201 -26.59 12.33 7.68
N GLU A 202 -26.30 12.45 8.97
CA GLU A 202 -25.10 13.12 9.47
C GLU A 202 -23.84 12.38 9.01
N TYR A 203 -22.80 13.15 8.67
CA TYR A 203 -21.47 12.61 8.40
C TYR A 203 -20.60 12.72 9.66
N PRO A 204 -19.76 11.73 9.97
CA PRO A 204 -18.81 11.82 11.07
C PRO A 204 -17.85 13.00 10.85
N SER A 205 -17.52 13.73 11.92
CA SER A 205 -16.62 14.89 11.84
C SER A 205 -15.18 14.56 11.47
N SER A 206 -14.77 13.29 11.63
CA SER A 206 -13.44 12.80 11.25
C SER A 206 -13.30 12.53 9.75
N PHE A 207 -14.41 12.52 9.00
CA PHE A 207 -14.42 12.32 7.56
C PHE A 207 -14.81 13.60 6.82
N ALA A 208 -14.14 13.85 5.71
CA ALA A 208 -14.49 14.92 4.78
C ALA A 208 -15.87 14.64 4.15
N PRO A 209 -16.70 15.67 3.92
CA PRO A 209 -17.96 15.52 3.20
C PRO A 209 -17.75 14.95 1.77
N PRO A 210 -18.71 14.21 1.20
CA PRO A 210 -18.56 13.57 -0.11
C PRO A 210 -18.15 14.53 -1.24
N LEU A 211 -18.67 15.76 -1.26
CA LEU A 211 -18.27 16.78 -2.25
C LEU A 211 -16.80 17.14 -2.15
N GLN A 212 -16.30 17.30 -0.93
CA GLN A 212 -14.89 17.59 -0.70
C GLN A 212 -14.03 16.40 -1.16
N VAL A 213 -14.43 15.17 -0.84
CA VAL A 213 -13.75 13.96 -1.33
C VAL A 213 -13.71 13.93 -2.86
N ALA A 214 -14.83 14.18 -3.53
CA ALA A 214 -14.91 14.13 -4.99
C ALA A 214 -13.94 15.12 -5.67
N ILE A 215 -13.80 16.32 -5.11
CA ILE A 215 -12.90 17.35 -5.62
C ILE A 215 -11.45 17.03 -5.27
N GLU A 216 -11.15 16.96 -3.98
CA GLU A 216 -9.78 16.91 -3.49
C GLU A 216 -9.09 15.58 -3.77
N ALA A 217 -9.81 14.44 -3.80
CA ALA A 217 -9.20 13.18 -4.20
C ALA A 217 -8.83 13.17 -5.69
N SER A 218 -9.64 13.83 -6.54
CA SER A 218 -9.33 13.99 -7.96
C SER A 218 -8.12 14.91 -8.17
N ASP A 219 -8.10 16.04 -7.46
CA ASP A 219 -6.99 16.99 -7.47
C ASP A 219 -5.70 16.33 -6.97
N GLY A 220 -5.76 15.57 -5.87
CA GLY A 220 -4.58 14.91 -5.29
C GLY A 220 -3.98 13.84 -6.19
N ALA A 221 -4.81 12.99 -6.81
CA ALA A 221 -4.32 11.99 -7.76
C ALA A 221 -3.70 12.63 -9.00
N SER A 222 -4.36 13.66 -9.54
CA SER A 222 -3.89 14.38 -10.72
C SER A 222 -2.62 15.17 -10.44
N ASP A 223 -2.53 15.84 -9.29
CA ASP A 223 -1.35 16.60 -8.86
C ASP A 223 -0.11 15.70 -8.76
N TYR A 224 -0.24 14.52 -8.14
CA TYR A 224 0.86 13.58 -8.01
C TYR A 224 1.29 13.02 -9.38
N GLY A 225 0.33 12.56 -10.19
CA GLY A 225 0.59 12.07 -11.54
C GLY A 225 1.26 13.12 -12.42
N ASN A 226 0.76 14.37 -12.41
CA ASN A 226 1.33 15.49 -13.18
C ASN A 226 2.76 15.83 -12.77
N LYS A 227 3.04 15.92 -11.46
CA LYS A 227 4.38 16.27 -10.95
C LYS A 227 5.38 15.14 -11.16
N PHE A 228 4.94 13.88 -11.06
CA PHE A 228 5.76 12.72 -11.38
C PHE A 228 6.01 12.60 -12.90
N GLY A 229 5.00 12.90 -13.70
CA GLY A 229 5.00 12.70 -15.16
C GLY A 229 4.33 11.41 -15.61
N GLU A 230 3.30 10.94 -14.89
CA GLU A 230 2.46 9.81 -15.29
C GLU A 230 1.13 10.31 -15.86
N PRO A 231 0.77 9.94 -17.10
CA PRO A 231 -0.55 10.25 -17.64
C PRO A 231 -1.63 9.36 -17.01
N VAL A 232 -2.70 9.97 -16.49
CA VAL A 232 -3.91 9.26 -16.04
C VAL A 232 -4.87 9.12 -17.22
N LEU A 233 -5.02 7.90 -17.74
CA LEU A 233 -5.70 7.65 -19.03
C LEU A 233 -7.15 7.21 -18.90
N ALA A 234 -7.54 6.67 -17.75
CA ALA A 234 -8.87 6.14 -17.51
C ALA A 234 -9.29 6.35 -16.06
N GLY A 235 -10.58 6.16 -15.79
CA GLY A 235 -11.09 6.26 -14.44
C GLY A 235 -12.58 6.05 -14.32
N PHE A 236 -13.08 6.14 -13.08
CA PHE A 236 -14.50 6.14 -12.78
C PHE A 236 -14.82 7.08 -11.62
N ALA A 237 -16.03 7.62 -11.60
CA ALA A 237 -16.57 8.34 -10.46
C ALA A 237 -18.00 7.87 -10.19
N ARG A 238 -18.33 7.59 -8.93
CA ARG A 238 -19.66 7.11 -8.55
C ARG A 238 -20.13 7.72 -7.23
N SER A 239 -21.26 8.43 -7.30
CA SER A 239 -22.03 8.88 -6.14
C SER A 239 -23.07 7.81 -5.77
N PHE A 240 -23.19 7.46 -4.49
CA PHE A 240 -24.32 6.68 -3.99
C PHE A 240 -24.56 6.92 -2.51
N GLY A 241 -25.78 7.35 -2.18
CA GLY A 241 -26.30 7.38 -0.83
C GLY A 241 -27.81 7.19 -0.85
N MET A 242 -28.30 6.09 -0.28
CA MET A 242 -29.73 5.77 -0.25
C MET A 242 -30.14 5.11 1.07
N ARG A 243 -31.34 5.40 1.55
CA ARG A 243 -32.00 4.59 2.59
C ARG A 243 -32.79 3.46 1.92
N LEU A 244 -32.43 2.23 2.22
CA LEU A 244 -33.08 1.03 1.69
C LEU A 244 -34.49 0.87 2.29
N ALA A 245 -35.30 -0.02 1.70
CA ALA A 245 -36.66 -0.30 2.15
C ALA A 245 -36.74 -0.81 3.61
N ASN A 246 -35.67 -1.42 4.12
CA ASN A 246 -35.55 -1.86 5.51
C ASN A 246 -35.14 -0.73 6.48
N GLY A 247 -35.00 0.51 6.01
CA GLY A 247 -34.58 1.67 6.79
C GLY A 247 -33.07 1.86 6.90
N GLU A 248 -32.26 0.93 6.39
CA GLU A 248 -30.80 1.01 6.47
C GLU A 248 -30.23 2.04 5.48
N ARG A 249 -29.33 2.91 5.95
CA ARG A 249 -28.55 3.81 5.07
C ARG A 249 -27.40 3.03 4.44
N ARG A 250 -27.32 3.04 3.11
CA ARG A 250 -26.18 2.55 2.33
C ARG A 250 -25.55 3.70 1.58
N GLU A 251 -24.31 4.00 1.91
CA GLU A 251 -23.57 5.14 1.37
C GLU A 251 -22.06 4.94 1.53
N TRP A 252 -21.27 5.51 0.61
CA TRP A 252 -19.82 5.63 0.77
C TRP A 252 -19.45 6.81 1.67
N ILE A 253 -19.63 6.63 2.98
CA ILE A 253 -19.12 7.56 4.00
C ILE A 253 -17.59 7.46 4.07
N LYS A 254 -17.07 6.23 4.20
CA LYS A 254 -15.68 5.91 3.88
C LYS A 254 -15.60 5.77 2.35
N PRO A 255 -14.87 6.65 1.65
CA PRO A 255 -14.87 6.64 0.19
C PRO A 255 -14.07 5.48 -0.37
N ILE A 256 -14.25 5.21 -1.66
CA ILE A 256 -13.29 4.43 -2.44
C ILE A 256 -12.37 5.42 -3.14
N MET A 257 -11.07 5.33 -2.87
CA MET A 257 -10.02 5.95 -3.68
C MET A 257 -9.22 4.82 -4.29
N PHE A 258 -9.46 4.56 -5.57
CA PHE A 258 -8.81 3.52 -6.35
C PHE A 258 -7.72 4.12 -7.22
N SER A 259 -6.58 3.46 -7.29
CA SER A 259 -5.47 3.81 -8.16
C SER A 259 -4.98 2.54 -8.85
N GLY A 260 -4.83 2.56 -10.16
CA GLY A 260 -4.24 1.48 -10.94
C GLY A 260 -3.12 2.01 -11.82
N GLY A 261 -2.19 1.13 -12.19
CA GLY A 261 -0.93 1.52 -12.81
C GLY A 261 -0.50 0.49 -13.82
N LEU A 262 -0.31 0.97 -15.04
CA LEU A 262 0.25 0.23 -16.16
C LEU A 262 1.73 0.54 -16.26
N GLY A 263 2.53 -0.49 -16.41
CA GLY A 263 3.97 -0.37 -16.65
C GLY A 263 4.50 -1.39 -17.65
N SER A 264 5.81 -1.35 -17.84
CA SER A 264 6.54 -2.39 -18.56
C SER A 264 7.77 -2.85 -17.80
N ILE A 265 8.14 -4.11 -18.00
CA ILE A 265 9.35 -4.72 -17.43
C ILE A 265 10.08 -5.48 -18.54
N GLU A 266 11.41 -5.44 -18.51
CA GLU A 266 12.24 -6.22 -19.44
C GLU A 266 12.28 -7.69 -18.98
N ASP A 267 12.30 -8.64 -19.92
CA ASP A 267 12.25 -10.08 -19.63
C ASP A 267 13.32 -10.52 -18.60
N GLU A 268 14.53 -9.97 -18.70
CA GLU A 268 15.65 -10.22 -17.79
C GLU A 268 15.44 -9.71 -16.36
N HIS A 269 14.54 -8.74 -16.17
CA HIS A 269 14.25 -8.13 -14.87
C HIS A 269 13.04 -8.73 -14.16
N VAL A 270 12.35 -9.70 -14.77
CA VAL A 270 11.11 -10.27 -14.21
C VAL A 270 11.32 -10.94 -12.85
N LYS A 271 12.46 -11.59 -12.63
CA LYS A 271 12.73 -12.36 -11.41
C LYS A 271 13.66 -11.60 -10.47
N LYS A 272 13.22 -11.44 -9.23
CA LYS A 272 14.08 -10.98 -8.12
C LYS A 272 15.12 -12.05 -7.79
N GLU A 273 16.30 -11.62 -7.39
CA GLU A 273 17.33 -12.48 -6.82
C GLU A 273 17.04 -12.73 -5.33
N GLU A 274 17.45 -13.90 -4.83
CA GLU A 274 17.31 -14.24 -3.41
C GLU A 274 18.33 -13.47 -2.57
N ALA A 275 17.97 -13.13 -1.33
CA ALA A 275 18.86 -12.45 -0.42
C ALA A 275 20.01 -13.38 0.03
N GLU A 276 21.25 -12.90 -0.06
CA GLU A 276 22.44 -13.65 0.36
C GLU A 276 23.36 -12.84 1.29
N PRO A 277 24.12 -13.49 2.19
CA PRO A 277 25.12 -12.82 3.00
C PRO A 277 26.15 -12.06 2.14
N GLY A 278 26.37 -10.79 2.46
CA GLY A 278 27.28 -9.90 1.73
C GLY A 278 26.58 -8.91 0.80
N MET A 279 25.28 -9.11 0.51
CA MET A 279 24.47 -8.11 -0.18
C MET A 279 24.24 -6.86 0.70
N GLU A 280 24.13 -5.70 0.05
CA GLU A 280 23.85 -4.43 0.73
C GLU A 280 22.34 -4.10 0.68
N VAL A 281 21.78 -3.75 1.85
CA VAL A 281 20.40 -3.26 1.94
C VAL A 281 20.42 -1.73 1.90
N VAL A 282 19.85 -1.15 0.85
CA VAL A 282 19.88 0.30 0.59
C VAL A 282 18.46 0.88 0.57
N LYS A 283 18.26 1.97 1.30
CA LYS A 283 17.04 2.79 1.20
C LYS A 283 17.28 3.93 0.22
N ILE A 284 16.48 4.00 -0.84
CA ILE A 284 16.52 5.09 -1.83
C ILE A 284 15.25 5.93 -1.70
N GLY A 285 15.38 7.25 -1.80
CA GLY A 285 14.26 8.19 -1.78
C GLY A 285 14.31 9.20 -0.63
N GLY A 286 13.12 9.64 -0.19
CA GLY A 286 12.98 10.73 0.78
C GLY A 286 13.50 10.41 2.20
N PRO A 287 13.80 11.46 3.00
CA PRO A 287 14.14 11.28 4.41
C PRO A 287 12.94 10.75 5.21
N VAL A 288 13.23 10.13 6.35
CA VAL A 288 12.20 9.56 7.25
C VAL A 288 11.58 10.67 8.09
N TYR A 289 10.24 10.74 8.10
CA TYR A 289 9.43 11.61 8.94
C TYR A 289 8.50 10.78 9.82
N ARG A 290 7.97 11.40 10.89
CA ARG A 290 6.93 10.78 11.73
C ARG A 290 5.54 10.98 11.11
N ILE A 291 5.28 10.28 10.01
CA ILE A 291 4.04 10.34 9.23
C ILE A 291 3.42 8.95 9.16
N GLY A 292 2.10 8.83 9.25
CA GLY A 292 1.42 7.55 9.03
C GLY A 292 1.72 6.46 10.06
N VAL A 293 2.23 6.83 11.25
CA VAL A 293 2.64 5.85 12.27
C VAL A 293 1.41 5.07 12.75
N GLY A 294 1.36 3.78 12.41
CA GLY A 294 0.25 2.90 12.77
C GLY A 294 -0.83 2.75 11.70
N GLY A 295 -0.60 3.25 10.48
CA GLY A 295 -1.58 3.24 9.40
C GLY A 295 -2.17 1.86 9.05
N GLY A 296 -1.36 0.79 9.12
CA GLY A 296 -1.85 -0.57 8.85
C GLY A 296 -2.91 -1.02 9.86
N ALA A 297 -2.63 -0.82 11.16
CA ALA A 297 -3.60 -1.09 12.22
C ALA A 297 -4.83 -0.15 12.14
N ALA A 298 -4.62 1.15 11.94
CA ALA A 298 -5.71 2.13 11.85
C ALA A 298 -6.68 1.83 10.69
N SER A 299 -6.15 1.47 9.52
CA SER A 299 -6.94 1.11 8.34
C SER A 299 -7.79 -0.16 8.55
N SER A 300 -7.37 -1.05 9.46
CA SER A 300 -8.02 -2.32 9.78
C SER A 300 -9.18 -2.20 10.78
N VAL A 301 -9.19 -1.16 11.63
CA VAL A 301 -10.14 -1.05 12.76
C VAL A 301 -11.24 -0.01 12.51
N GLN A 302 -10.95 1.07 11.77
CA GLN A 302 -11.83 2.25 11.75
C GLN A 302 -12.93 2.20 10.68
N VAL A 303 -14.00 1.49 11.03
CA VAL A 303 -15.39 1.80 10.63
C VAL A 303 -16.29 2.01 11.87
N GLN A 304 -15.78 1.76 13.08
CA GLN A 304 -16.50 1.96 14.35
C GLN A 304 -15.92 3.15 15.13
N GLY A 305 -16.61 4.30 15.08
CA GLY A 305 -16.91 5.23 16.18
C GLY A 305 -15.85 5.74 17.18
N ASP A 306 -14.56 5.39 17.10
CA ASP A 306 -13.59 5.81 18.12
C ASP A 306 -13.03 7.21 17.85
N ASN A 307 -13.70 8.19 18.45
CA ASN A 307 -13.37 9.62 18.49
C ASN A 307 -12.07 9.91 19.27
N CYS A 308 -10.90 9.58 18.71
CA CYS A 308 -9.63 10.05 19.27
C CYS A 308 -8.86 10.87 18.22
N SER A 309 -8.88 12.20 18.37
CA SER A 309 -8.30 13.18 17.45
C SER A 309 -6.80 13.00 17.15
N SER A 310 -6.06 12.32 18.03
CA SER A 310 -4.65 11.97 17.81
C SER A 310 -4.46 10.87 16.76
N ARG A 311 -5.44 9.96 16.61
CA ARG A 311 -5.42 8.89 15.59
C ARG A 311 -5.74 9.45 14.20
N ASP A 312 -6.61 10.46 14.11
CA ASP A 312 -6.95 11.14 12.86
C ASP A 312 -5.75 11.90 12.27
N LEU A 313 -4.91 12.52 13.11
CA LEU A 313 -3.63 13.11 12.67
C LEU A 313 -2.65 12.05 12.12
N GLY A 314 -2.68 10.83 12.66
CA GLY A 314 -1.90 9.71 12.15
C GLY A 314 -2.33 9.24 10.76
N ALA A 315 -3.56 9.56 10.34
CA ALA A 315 -4.10 9.25 9.02
C ALA A 315 -3.70 10.27 7.94
N VAL A 316 -3.27 11.49 8.33
CA VAL A 316 -2.85 12.52 7.38
C VAL A 316 -1.53 12.14 6.74
N GLN A 317 -1.59 11.91 5.42
CA GLN A 317 -0.44 11.51 4.62
C GLN A 317 0.27 12.71 3.97
N ARG A 318 1.47 12.45 3.44
CA ARG A 318 2.27 13.44 2.71
C ARG A 318 2.88 12.81 1.47
N GLY A 319 2.44 13.27 0.30
CA GLY A 319 3.07 12.95 -0.98
C GLY A 319 4.23 13.90 -1.32
N ASP A 320 5.26 13.36 -1.98
CA ASP A 320 6.33 14.14 -2.62
C ASP A 320 6.66 13.53 -3.99
N ALA A 321 5.84 13.88 -4.99
CA ALA A 321 5.96 13.37 -6.35
C ALA A 321 7.29 13.75 -7.03
N GLU A 322 7.89 14.88 -6.64
CA GLU A 322 9.17 15.33 -7.20
C GLU A 322 10.33 14.46 -6.71
N MET A 323 10.32 14.10 -5.43
CA MET A 323 11.26 13.11 -4.88
C MET A 323 11.09 11.75 -5.55
N GLU A 324 9.86 11.29 -5.76
CA GLU A 324 9.60 10.02 -6.43
C GLU A 324 10.02 10.05 -7.91
N GLN A 325 9.87 11.20 -8.59
CA GLN A 325 10.39 11.40 -9.93
C GLN A 325 11.92 11.30 -9.96
N LYS A 326 12.63 11.92 -9.01
CA LYS A 326 14.09 11.79 -8.89
C LYS A 326 14.50 10.33 -8.70
N MET A 327 13.76 9.60 -7.86
CA MET A 327 13.96 8.17 -7.66
C MET A 327 13.72 7.39 -8.96
N ASN A 328 12.65 7.71 -9.71
CA ASN A 328 12.38 7.11 -11.01
C ASN A 328 13.55 7.28 -11.99
N ARG A 329 14.18 8.45 -12.03
CA ARG A 329 15.37 8.68 -12.87
C ARG A 329 16.56 7.83 -12.42
N ALA A 330 16.79 7.71 -11.12
CA ALA A 330 17.86 6.86 -10.57
C ALA A 330 17.60 5.37 -10.87
N LEU A 331 16.36 4.90 -10.70
CA LEU A 331 15.95 3.55 -11.02
C LEU A 331 16.14 3.26 -12.52
N ARG A 332 15.62 4.12 -13.40
CA ARG A 332 15.84 3.99 -14.85
C ARG A 332 17.32 3.97 -15.22
N ALA A 333 18.15 4.78 -14.57
CA ALA A 333 19.59 4.74 -14.81
C ALA A 333 20.23 3.39 -14.44
N CYS A 334 19.73 2.70 -13.41
CA CYS A 334 20.14 1.33 -13.08
C CYS A 334 19.65 0.32 -14.14
N LEU A 335 18.39 0.41 -14.55
CA LEU A 335 17.77 -0.53 -15.50
C LEU A 335 18.35 -0.41 -16.91
N GLU A 336 18.70 0.80 -17.34
CA GLU A 336 19.12 1.10 -18.71
C GLU A 336 20.65 1.03 -18.91
N ARG A 337 21.39 0.65 -17.86
CA ARG A 337 22.86 0.61 -17.87
C ARG A 337 23.39 -0.53 -18.73
N SER A 338 24.38 -0.25 -19.59
CA SER A 338 24.97 -1.23 -20.51
C SER A 338 25.66 -2.41 -19.82
N ASP A 339 26.24 -2.16 -18.63
CA ASP A 339 27.01 -3.17 -17.89
C ASP A 339 26.13 -4.05 -16.99
N GLY A 340 24.80 -3.90 -17.11
CA GLY A 340 23.81 -4.65 -16.35
C GLY A 340 23.21 -3.89 -15.17
N ASN A 341 22.03 -4.36 -14.77
CA ASN A 341 21.27 -3.82 -13.66
C ASN A 341 21.89 -4.22 -12.31
N PRO A 342 22.32 -3.27 -11.45
CA PRO A 342 22.89 -3.57 -10.14
C PRO A 342 21.85 -3.96 -9.09
N ILE A 343 20.55 -3.82 -9.37
CA ILE A 343 19.48 -4.11 -8.41
C ILE A 343 19.24 -5.62 -8.40
N CYS A 344 19.50 -6.28 -7.28
CA CYS A 344 19.20 -7.71 -7.08
C CYS A 344 17.72 -7.92 -6.76
N SER A 345 17.16 -7.06 -5.89
CA SER A 345 15.76 -7.08 -5.48
C SER A 345 15.35 -5.66 -5.07
N ILE A 346 14.09 -5.31 -5.30
CA ILE A 346 13.51 -4.02 -4.94
C ILE A 346 12.08 -4.22 -4.42
N HIS A 347 11.67 -3.38 -3.49
CA HIS A 347 10.34 -3.39 -2.91
C HIS A 347 9.91 -1.95 -2.59
N ASP A 348 8.61 -1.66 -2.67
CA ASP A 348 8.08 -0.40 -2.24
C ASP A 348 8.11 -0.29 -0.69
N GLN A 349 8.08 0.94 -0.17
CA GLN A 349 7.92 1.16 1.27
C GLN A 349 6.52 1.72 1.56
N GLY A 350 5.55 0.83 1.79
CA GLY A 350 4.16 1.13 2.12
C GLY A 350 3.80 0.99 3.61
N ALA A 351 2.72 0.26 3.89
CA ALA A 351 2.21 0.03 5.24
C ALA A 351 3.26 -0.65 6.15
N GLY A 352 3.34 -0.24 7.42
CA GLY A 352 4.38 -0.70 8.34
C GLY A 352 5.78 -0.11 8.11
N GLY A 353 6.01 0.57 6.96
CA GLY A 353 7.26 1.24 6.64
C GLY A 353 8.46 0.31 6.70
N ASN A 354 9.57 0.81 7.27
CA ASN A 354 10.81 0.04 7.44
C ASN A 354 10.62 -1.26 8.25
N GLY A 355 9.62 -1.33 9.13
CA GLY A 355 9.34 -2.53 9.91
C GLY A 355 8.89 -3.70 9.03
N ASN A 356 8.13 -3.41 7.97
CA ASN A 356 7.63 -4.44 7.06
C ASN A 356 8.63 -4.74 5.93
N VAL A 357 8.95 -3.72 5.12
CA VAL A 357 9.70 -3.90 3.86
C VAL A 357 11.08 -4.53 4.04
N LEU A 358 11.79 -4.18 5.13
CA LEU A 358 13.15 -4.68 5.33
C LEU A 358 13.17 -6.17 5.64
N LYS A 359 12.12 -6.70 6.27
CA LYS A 359 11.97 -8.13 6.52
C LYS A 359 11.62 -8.86 5.23
N GLU A 360 10.66 -8.34 4.46
CA GLU A 360 10.26 -8.90 3.17
C GLU A 360 11.43 -8.96 2.17
N LEU A 361 12.29 -7.93 2.17
CA LEU A 361 13.46 -7.88 1.28
C LEU A 361 14.60 -8.82 1.69
N SER A 362 14.75 -9.08 3.00
CA SER A 362 15.92 -9.79 3.54
C SER A 362 15.65 -11.25 3.89
N GLU A 363 14.40 -11.71 3.86
CA GLU A 363 14.05 -13.11 4.10
C GLU A 363 14.57 -14.00 2.97
N PRO A 364 15.18 -15.17 3.25
CA PRO A 364 15.41 -15.78 4.58
C PRO A 364 16.77 -15.45 5.22
N ALA A 365 17.66 -14.73 4.54
CA ALA A 365 19.03 -14.50 5.00
C ALA A 365 19.12 -13.58 6.25
N GLY A 366 18.13 -12.71 6.44
CA GLY A 366 18.13 -11.66 7.45
C GLY A 366 19.07 -10.49 7.09
N ALA A 367 19.04 -9.43 7.90
CA ALA A 367 19.89 -8.26 7.70
C ALA A 367 20.21 -7.53 9.01
N VAL A 368 21.37 -6.87 9.05
CA VAL A 368 21.74 -5.93 10.13
C VAL A 368 21.44 -4.51 9.65
N ILE A 369 20.43 -3.87 10.26
CA ILE A 369 19.96 -2.54 9.88
C ILE A 369 20.54 -1.48 10.82
N TYR A 370 21.31 -0.54 10.25
CA TYR A 370 21.89 0.58 10.97
C TYR A 370 20.94 1.78 10.98
N CYS A 371 20.02 1.84 11.94
CA CYS A 371 19.02 2.91 12.05
C CYS A 371 19.62 4.33 12.10
N ASN A 372 20.86 4.48 12.59
CA ASN A 372 21.57 5.76 12.62
C ASN A 372 22.00 6.28 11.24
N ARG A 373 22.00 5.43 10.20
CA ARG A 373 22.33 5.80 8.82
C ARG A 373 21.12 6.32 8.03
N PHE A 374 19.90 6.20 8.56
CA PHE A 374 18.75 6.79 7.90
C PHE A 374 18.79 8.31 7.96
N LYS A 375 18.59 8.96 6.80
CA LYS A 375 18.38 10.40 6.73
C LYS A 375 17.04 10.72 7.40
N LYS A 376 17.09 11.50 8.47
CA LYS A 376 15.91 12.01 9.19
C LYS A 376 15.57 13.39 8.64
N GLY A 377 14.27 13.62 8.41
CA GLY A 377 13.74 14.84 7.82
C GLY A 377 13.26 15.84 8.85
#